data_AF-A0A357C0J6-F1
#
_entry.id   AF-A0A357C0J6-F1
#
_cell.length_a   1.000
_cell.length_b   1.000
_cell.length_c   1.000
_cell.angle_alpha   90.00
_cell.angle_beta   90.00
_cell.angle_gamma   90.00
#
_symmetry.space_group_name_H-M   'P 1'
#
loop_
_entity.id
_entity.type
_entity.pdbx_description
1 polymer ?
#
loop_
_entity_poly.entity_id
_entity_poly.type
_entity_poly.pdbx_seq_one_letter_code
_entity_poly.pdbx_strand_id
1 'polypeptide(L)'
;MKKRNGFTLIELLIVVLILGALAAIAIPRITASADNAKKNACNTNVDLMNSQIEMWAANHSDVYPTTLATVTGSTDYFPDGAPVCPFTTAYVMDTNHRVTPHTH
;
A
#
# COMPACT_ATOMS: atom_id res chain seq x y z
N MET A 1 -24.25 -55.27 -5.02
CA MET A 1 -24.49 -53.93 -5.59
C MET A 1 -24.20 -52.88 -4.52
N LYS A 2 -23.16 -52.06 -4.70
CA LYS A 2 -22.85 -50.94 -3.76
C LYS A 2 -23.90 -49.84 -3.97
N LYS A 3 -24.70 -49.51 -2.95
CA LYS A 3 -25.57 -48.32 -2.99
C LYS A 3 -24.67 -47.09 -3.11
N ARG A 4 -24.84 -46.34 -4.21
CA ARG A 4 -24.23 -45.01 -4.37
C ARG A 4 -25.09 -44.05 -3.57
N ASN A 5 -24.59 -43.58 -2.43
CA ASN A 5 -25.19 -42.48 -1.69
C ASN A 5 -24.92 -41.20 -2.48
N GLY A 6 -25.95 -40.59 -3.04
CA GLY A 6 -25.87 -39.27 -3.67
C GLY A 6 -26.02 -38.16 -2.64
N PHE A 7 -25.36 -37.02 -2.87
CA PHE A 7 -25.55 -35.82 -2.08
C PHE A 7 -27.01 -35.35 -2.13
N THR A 8 -27.57 -34.95 -0.99
CA THR A 8 -28.89 -34.33 -0.96
C THR A 8 -28.81 -32.86 -1.37
N LEU A 9 -29.86 -32.33 -2.01
CA LEU A 9 -29.93 -30.90 -2.34
C LEU A 9 -29.87 -30.03 -1.08
N ILE A 10 -30.40 -30.52 0.05
CA ILE A 10 -30.40 -29.79 1.32
C ILE A 10 -29.02 -29.70 1.96
N GLU A 11 -28.17 -30.73 1.83
CA GLU A 11 -26.77 -30.65 2.26
C GLU A 11 -26.02 -29.57 1.51
N LEU A 12 -26.19 -29.51 0.19
CA LEU A 12 -25.54 -28.47 -0.61
C LEU A 12 -26.07 -27.07 -0.26
N LEU A 13 -27.38 -26.95 0.02
CA LEU A 13 -28.02 -25.68 0.40
C LEU A 13 -27.47 -25.13 1.72
N ILE A 14 -27.33 -25.98 2.74
CA ILE A 14 -26.79 -25.55 4.05
C ILE A 14 -25.33 -25.11 3.90
N VAL A 15 -24.54 -25.81 3.08
CA VAL A 15 -23.14 -25.46 2.84
C VAL A 15 -23.01 -24.07 2.21
N VAL A 16 -23.74 -23.78 1.14
CA VAL A 16 -23.65 -22.45 0.49
C VAL A 16 -24.19 -21.34 1.38
N LEU A 17 -25.17 -21.63 2.24
CA LEU A 17 -25.67 -20.69 3.24
C LEU A 17 -24.58 -20.33 4.25
N ILE A 18 -23.86 -21.31 4.79
CA ILE A 18 -22.76 -21.09 5.73
C ILE A 18 -21.61 -20.34 5.05
N LEU A 19 -21.23 -20.75 3.84
CA LEU A 19 -20.19 -20.05 3.06
C LEU A 19 -20.58 -18.60 2.76
N GLY A 20 -21.85 -18.34 2.44
CA GLY A 20 -22.37 -16.98 2.24
C GLY A 20 -22.28 -16.12 3.50
N ALA A 21 -22.67 -16.66 4.66
CA ALA A 21 -22.58 -15.95 5.93
C ALA A 21 -21.12 -15.62 6.32
N LEU A 22 -20.20 -16.58 6.12
CA LEU A 22 -18.77 -16.34 6.37
C LEU A 22 -18.19 -15.30 5.42
N ALA A 23 -18.52 -15.38 4.12
CA ALA A 23 -18.05 -14.43 3.12
C ALA A 23 -18.53 -12.99 3.41
N ALA A 24 -19.79 -12.82 3.84
CA ALA A 24 -20.34 -11.52 4.19
C ALA A 24 -19.56 -10.80 5.31
N ILE A 25 -18.99 -11.55 6.26
CA ILE A 25 -18.17 -10.99 7.34
C ILE A 25 -16.70 -10.84 6.91
N ALA A 26 -16.16 -11.81 6.17
CA ALA A 26 -14.75 -11.86 5.80
C ALA A 26 -14.36 -10.79 4.77
N ILE A 27 -15.16 -10.61 3.72
CA ILE A 27 -14.86 -9.68 2.62
C ILE A 27 -14.62 -8.23 3.11
N PRO A 28 -15.55 -7.58 3.84
CA PRO A 28 -15.34 -6.19 4.25
C PRO A 28 -14.14 -6.02 5.20
N ARG A 29 -13.81 -7.04 6.01
CA ARG A 29 -12.62 -7.00 6.86
C ARG A 29 -11.33 -7.06 6.05
N ILE A 30 -11.28 -7.94 5.06
CA ILE A 30 -10.10 -8.09 4.20
C ILE A 30 -9.88 -6.82 3.38
N THR A 31 -10.93 -6.23 2.81
CA THR A 31 -10.81 -4.98 2.05
C THR A 31 -10.32 -3.83 2.93
N ALA A 32 -10.89 -3.65 4.13
CA ALA A 32 -10.43 -2.63 5.07
C ALA A 32 -8.97 -2.84 5.50
N SER A 33 -8.57 -4.09 5.73
CA SER A 33 -7.17 -4.42 6.05
C SER A 33 -6.23 -4.11 4.90
N ALA A 34 -6.62 -4.40 3.66
CA ALA A 34 -5.83 -4.09 2.47
C ALA A 34 -5.68 -2.57 2.28
N ASP A 35 -6.74 -1.80 2.50
CA ASP A 35 -6.69 -0.34 2.40
C ASP A 35 -5.82 0.27 3.51
N ASN A 36 -5.89 -0.25 4.74
CA ASN A 36 -4.99 0.16 5.82
C ASN A 36 -3.53 -0.16 5.50
N ALA A 37 -3.24 -1.32 4.91
CA ALA A 37 -1.89 -1.67 4.48
C ALA A 37 -1.36 -0.70 3.42
N LYS A 38 -2.19 -0.31 2.43
CA LYS A 38 -1.84 0.70 1.43
C LYS A 38 -1.57 2.07 2.06
N LYS A 39 -2.39 2.50 3.03
CA LYS A 39 -2.20 3.76 3.77
C LYS A 39 -0.86 3.76 4.52
N ASN A 40 -0.57 2.67 5.22
CA ASN A 40 0.70 2.50 5.93
C ASN A 40 1.89 2.51 4.96
N ALA A 41 1.76 1.89 3.79
CA ALA A 41 2.78 1.94 2.75
C ALA A 41 3.01 3.37 2.23
N CYS A 42 1.95 4.16 1.96
CA CYS A 42 2.15 5.56 1.52
C CYS A 42 2.84 6.39 2.62
N ASN A 43 2.50 6.22 3.89
CA ASN A 43 3.18 6.91 4.99
C ASN A 43 4.66 6.49 5.12
N THR A 44 4.93 5.19 5.02
CA THR A 44 6.31 4.67 5.05
C THR A 44 7.16 5.23 3.90
N ASN A 45 6.58 5.34 2.71
CA ASN A 45 7.25 5.96 1.56
C ASN A 45 7.55 7.44 1.81
N VAL A 46 6.64 8.20 2.44
CA VAL A 46 6.88 9.60 2.81
C VAL A 46 8.08 9.70 3.75
N ASP A 47 8.14 8.86 4.78
CA ASP A 47 9.25 8.84 5.74
C ASP A 47 10.57 8.46 5.06
N LEU A 48 10.54 7.45 4.18
CA LEU A 48 11.70 7.04 3.39
C LEU A 48 12.20 8.19 2.52
N MET A 49 11.31 8.87 1.79
CA MET A 49 11.67 10.00 0.93
C MET A 49 12.23 11.17 1.71
N ASN A 50 11.63 11.50 2.85
CA ASN A 50 12.19 12.50 3.76
C ASN A 50 13.60 12.12 4.24
N SER A 51 13.83 10.86 4.63
CA SER A 51 15.16 10.40 5.01
C SER A 51 16.17 10.52 3.87
N GLN A 52 15.78 10.20 2.64
CA GLN A 52 16.67 10.35 1.47
C GLN A 52 16.95 11.81 1.13
N ILE A 53 16.00 12.72 1.34
CA ILE A 53 16.21 14.16 1.16
C ILE A 53 17.24 14.70 2.16
N GLU A 54 17.17 14.30 3.43
CA GLU A 54 18.17 14.70 4.44
C GLU A 54 19.57 14.14 4.09
N MET A 55 19.64 12.89 3.63
CA MET A 55 20.91 12.31 3.16
C MET A 55 21.43 13.01 1.91
N TRP A 56 20.55 13.48 1.04
CA TRP A 56 20.94 14.34 -0.07
C TRP A 56 21.56 15.62 0.53
N ALA A 57 20.85 16.44 1.30
CA ALA A 57 21.42 17.66 1.88
C ALA A 57 22.81 17.45 2.53
N ALA A 58 22.99 16.38 3.31
CA ALA A 58 24.28 16.00 3.90
C ALA A 58 25.41 15.77 2.88
N ASN A 59 25.11 15.17 1.73
CA ASN A 59 26.09 14.85 0.69
C ASN A 59 26.49 16.03 -0.20
N HIS A 60 25.72 17.12 -0.26
CA HIS A 60 26.17 18.33 -0.97
C HIS A 60 26.01 19.60 -0.13
N SER A 61 26.71 19.60 1.00
CA SER A 61 27.00 20.80 1.80
C SER A 61 25.74 21.52 2.32
N ASP A 62 24.79 20.74 2.84
CA ASP A 62 23.51 21.21 3.40
C ASP A 62 22.59 21.93 2.39
N VAL A 63 22.81 21.72 1.09
CA VAL A 63 21.94 22.23 0.03
C VAL A 63 20.83 21.22 -0.24
N TYR A 64 19.60 21.60 0.08
CA TYR A 64 18.43 20.76 -0.17
C TYR A 64 18.06 20.71 -1.67
N PRO A 65 17.46 19.60 -2.13
CA PRO A 65 16.93 19.48 -3.48
C PRO A 65 15.80 20.50 -3.73
N THR A 66 15.78 21.06 -4.95
CA THR A 66 14.74 22.00 -5.41
C THR A 66 13.46 21.30 -5.82
N THR A 67 13.55 20.04 -6.24
CA THR A 67 12.41 19.21 -6.61
C THR A 67 12.56 17.82 -6.03
N LEU A 68 11.44 17.18 -5.72
CA LEU A 68 11.42 15.79 -5.28
C LEU A 68 12.04 14.84 -6.32
N ALA A 69 11.82 15.13 -7.60
CA ALA A 69 12.35 14.35 -8.72
C ALA A 69 13.88 14.27 -8.74
N THR A 70 14.58 15.29 -8.21
CA THR A 70 16.05 15.28 -8.11
C THR A 70 16.55 14.14 -7.22
N VAL A 71 15.83 13.84 -6.13
CA VAL A 71 16.19 12.74 -5.22
C VAL A 71 15.66 11.41 -5.77
N THR A 72 14.38 11.37 -6.14
CA THR A 72 13.71 10.12 -6.52
C THR A 72 14.11 9.60 -7.89
N GLY A 73 14.67 10.45 -8.74
CA GLY A 73 15.22 10.07 -10.04
C GLY A 73 16.69 9.62 -9.99
N SER A 74 17.36 9.78 -8.85
CA SER A 74 18.74 9.34 -8.68
C SER A 74 18.81 7.90 -8.16
N THR A 75 19.59 7.07 -8.83
CA THR A 75 19.86 5.69 -8.42
C THR A 75 20.70 5.60 -7.15
N ASP A 76 21.35 6.69 -6.74
CA ASP A 76 22.16 6.73 -5.51
C ASP A 76 21.30 6.74 -4.25
N TYR A 77 20.08 7.29 -4.33
CA TYR A 77 19.13 7.36 -3.22
C TYR A 77 17.98 6.36 -3.37
N PHE A 78 17.57 6.08 -4.61
CA PHE A 78 16.50 5.14 -4.95
C PHE A 78 16.93 4.20 -6.07
N PRO A 79 17.73 3.16 -5.76
CA PRO A 79 18.25 2.23 -6.76
C PRO A 79 17.15 1.42 -7.46
N ASP A 80 16.05 1.13 -6.75
CA ASP A 80 14.89 0.41 -7.27
C ASP A 80 13.83 1.33 -7.93
N GLY A 81 14.12 2.63 -8.01
CA GLY A 81 13.24 3.65 -8.55
C GLY A 81 12.39 4.37 -7.50
N ALA A 82 11.71 5.43 -7.96
CA ALA A 82 10.92 6.31 -7.11
C ALA A 82 9.75 5.55 -6.43
N PRO A 83 9.55 5.70 -5.11
CA PRO A 83 8.39 5.14 -4.44
C PRO A 83 7.08 5.69 -5.04
N VAL A 84 6.14 4.79 -5.34
CA VAL A 84 4.81 5.14 -5.85
C VAL A 84 3.77 4.83 -4.80
N CYS A 85 2.83 5.75 -4.57
CA CYS A 85 1.72 5.48 -3.65
C CYS A 85 0.75 4.47 -4.27
N PRO A 86 0.34 3.40 -3.55
CA PRO A 86 -0.63 2.41 -4.05
C PRO A 86 -2.02 2.96 -4.42
N PHE A 87 -2.34 4.20 -4.05
CA PHE A 87 -3.56 4.91 -4.46
C PHE A 87 -3.33 5.90 -5.61
N THR A 88 -2.20 5.78 -6.33
CA THR A 88 -1.82 6.58 -7.52
C THR A 88 -1.74 8.10 -7.33
N THR A 89 -1.89 8.58 -6.10
CA THR A 89 -1.72 9.99 -5.75
C THR A 89 -0.24 10.33 -5.70
N ALA A 90 0.16 11.45 -6.33
CA ALA A 90 1.56 11.87 -6.39
C ALA A 90 2.04 12.45 -5.05
N TYR A 91 3.29 12.15 -4.68
CA TYR A 91 3.95 12.79 -3.55
C TYR A 91 4.36 14.23 -3.89
N VAL A 92 4.15 15.15 -2.96
CA VAL A 92 4.49 16.57 -3.11
C VAL A 92 5.47 16.98 -2.01
N MET A 93 6.56 17.63 -2.42
CA MET A 93 7.51 18.28 -1.52
C MET A 93 7.03 19.70 -1.24
N ASP A 94 7.00 20.08 0.05
CA ASP A 94 6.65 21.42 0.48
C ASP A 94 7.83 22.40 0.38
N THR A 95 7.59 23.65 0.79
CA THR A 95 8.62 24.71 0.80
C THR A 95 9.72 24.49 1.84
N ASN A 96 9.53 23.57 2.78
CA ASN A 96 10.52 23.19 3.80
C ASN A 96 11.34 21.97 3.35
N HIS A 97 11.28 21.61 2.07
CA HIS A 97 11.96 20.44 1.49
C HIS A 97 11.51 19.11 2.11
N ARG A 98 10.29 19.02 2.64
CA ARG A 98 9.72 17.81 3.21
C ARG A 98 8.60 17.28 2.33
N VAL A 99 8.54 15.97 2.16
CA VAL A 99 7.40 15.30 1.53
C VAL A 99 6.24 15.33 2.52
N THR A 100 5.12 15.87 2.07
CA THR A 100 3.91 15.97 2.90
C THR A 100 3.09 14.68 2.81
N PRO A 101 2.63 14.14 3.95
CA PRO A 101 1.67 13.05 3.94
C PRO A 101 0.34 13.55 3.35
N HIS A 102 -0.30 12.70 2.56
CA HIS A 102 -1.62 12.98 2.00
C HIS A 102 -2.61 11.88 2.40
N THR A 103 -3.89 12.23 2.41
CA THR A 103 -4.98 11.36 2.89
C THR A 103 -5.64 10.61 1.74
N HIS A 104 -6.10 9.37 2.03
CA HIS A 104 -6.88 8.52 1.13
C HIS A 104 -8.18 8.07 1.77
#